data_AF-A0A5F8GEN3-F1
#
_entry.id   AF-A0A5F8GEN3-F1
#
_cell.length_a   1.000
_cell.length_b   1.000
_cell.length_c   1.000
_cell.angle_alpha   90.00
_cell.angle_beta   90.00
_cell.angle_gamma   90.00
#
_symmetry.space_group_name_H-M   'P 1'
#
loop_
_entity.id
_entity.type
_entity.pdbx_description
1 polymer ?
#
loop_
_entity_poly.entity_id
_entity_poly.type
_entity_poly.pdbx_seq_one_letter_code
_entity_poly.pdbx_strand_id
1 'polypeptide(L)'
;MPEENIFLFVPNLIGTRFGAMLDMLTDRCSTMCLLVNLALLYPRATLLFQLSMSLDVASHWLHLHSSVVQGSASHKTIDLTGNPILRLYYTSRPVLFIMCAGNEIFYCLLYLLSFSEGPSVGSVGLFRMGLWVSAPIAFLKSIISVIHLVTAARNVAALDAADRAKKE
;
A
#
# COMPACT_ATOMS: atom_id res chain seq x y z
N MET A 1 -16.24 18.28 13.60
CA MET A 1 -15.65 18.37 12.25
C MET A 1 -15.70 16.98 11.67
N PRO A 2 -16.33 16.75 10.50
CA PRO A 2 -16.46 15.42 9.96
C PRO A 2 -15.05 14.94 9.59
N GLU A 3 -14.66 13.81 10.15
CA GLU A 3 -13.51 13.02 9.76
C GLU A 3 -13.71 12.59 8.29
N GLU A 4 -13.30 13.46 7.36
CA GLU A 4 -13.24 13.13 5.94
C GLU A 4 -12.29 11.95 5.79
N ASN A 5 -12.86 10.79 5.45
CA ASN A 5 -12.16 9.57 5.08
C ASN A 5 -10.91 9.94 4.28
N ILE A 6 -9.74 9.53 4.76
CA ILE A 6 -8.45 10.03 4.28
C ILE A 6 -8.16 9.63 2.81
N PHE A 7 -8.95 8.72 2.24
CA PHE A 7 -8.97 8.38 0.80
C PHE A 7 -9.77 9.37 -0.06
N LEU A 8 -10.63 10.21 0.55
CA LEU A 8 -11.32 11.34 -0.08
C LEU A 8 -10.46 12.62 -0.16
N PHE A 9 -9.26 12.64 0.44
CA PHE A 9 -8.37 13.82 0.39
C PHE A 9 -7.44 13.89 -0.85
N VAL A 10 -7.36 12.83 -1.65
CA VAL A 10 -6.73 12.90 -2.99
C VAL A 10 -7.76 13.29 -4.09
N PRO A 11 -9.03 12.82 -4.07
CA PRO A 11 -10.04 13.20 -5.05
C PRO A 11 -10.38 14.70 -5.13
N ASN A 12 -10.18 15.47 -4.07
CA ASN A 12 -10.75 16.83 -4.02
C ASN A 12 -9.89 17.93 -4.66
N LEU A 13 -8.78 17.60 -5.35
CA LEU A 13 -7.95 18.64 -5.98
C LEU A 13 -8.14 18.83 -7.48
N ILE A 14 -8.50 17.81 -8.31
CA ILE A 14 -8.81 17.97 -9.77
C ILE A 14 -9.53 16.73 -10.40
N GLY A 15 -9.72 15.59 -9.72
CA GLY A 15 -10.07 14.30 -10.35
C GLY A 15 -11.45 13.72 -10.01
N THR A 16 -12.01 12.87 -10.89
CA THR A 16 -13.23 12.11 -10.60
C THR A 16 -12.95 10.96 -9.63
N ARG A 17 -13.95 10.53 -8.84
CA ARG A 17 -13.84 9.34 -7.96
C ARG A 17 -13.41 8.10 -8.74
N PHE A 18 -13.95 7.95 -9.96
CA PHE A 18 -13.57 6.88 -10.87
C PHE A 18 -12.09 6.95 -11.25
N GLY A 19 -11.59 8.14 -11.61
CA GLY A 19 -10.18 8.34 -11.94
C GLY A 19 -9.25 7.96 -10.78
N ALA A 20 -9.57 8.38 -9.55
CA ALA A 20 -8.78 8.02 -8.37
C ALA A 20 -8.79 6.51 -8.07
N MET A 21 -9.94 5.84 -8.26
CA MET A 21 -10.01 4.38 -8.12
C MET A 21 -9.24 3.65 -9.22
N LEU A 22 -9.31 4.15 -10.45
CA LEU A 22 -8.62 3.58 -11.61
C LEU A 22 -7.10 3.73 -11.49
N ASP A 23 -6.64 4.89 -11.02
CA ASP A 23 -5.23 5.17 -10.72
C ASP A 23 -4.69 4.17 -9.68
N MET A 24 -5.38 4.04 -8.53
CA MET A 24 -5.01 3.07 -7.51
C MET A 24 -4.97 1.63 -8.05
N LEU A 25 -5.97 1.22 -8.84
CA LEU A 25 -6.03 -0.14 -9.40
C LEU A 25 -4.88 -0.38 -10.39
N THR A 26 -4.58 0.60 -11.24
CA THR A 26 -3.53 0.50 -12.25
C THR A 26 -2.15 0.38 -11.62
N ASP A 27 -1.89 1.14 -10.54
CA ASP A 27 -0.65 1.02 -9.76
C ASP A 27 -0.44 -0.40 -9.22
N ARG A 28 -1.50 -1.02 -8.67
CA ARG A 28 -1.43 -2.40 -8.15
C ARG A 28 -1.18 -3.40 -9.26
N CYS A 29 -1.92 -3.30 -10.36
CA CYS A 29 -1.73 -4.18 -11.51
C CYS A 29 -0.31 -4.07 -12.08
N SER A 30 0.25 -2.86 -12.18
CA SER A 30 1.62 -2.64 -12.63
C SER A 30 2.64 -3.30 -11.70
N THR A 31 2.52 -3.07 -10.39
CA THR A 31 3.41 -3.65 -9.36
C THR A 31 3.32 -5.19 -9.37
N MET A 32 2.12 -5.75 -9.52
CA MET A 32 1.90 -7.19 -9.63
C MET A 32 2.65 -7.78 -10.84
N CYS A 33 2.51 -7.17 -12.02
CA CYS A 33 3.22 -7.61 -13.22
C CYS A 33 4.74 -7.59 -13.04
N LEU A 34 5.28 -6.56 -12.39
CA LEU A 34 6.71 -6.47 -12.09
C LEU A 34 7.16 -7.58 -11.12
N LEU A 35 6.41 -7.80 -10.03
CA LEU A 35 6.67 -8.85 -9.03
C LEU A 35 6.62 -10.27 -9.63
N VAL A 36 5.70 -10.53 -10.57
CA VAL A 36 5.68 -11.82 -11.29
C VAL A 36 6.97 -12.01 -12.09
N ASN A 37 7.43 -10.99 -12.83
CA ASN A 37 8.68 -11.07 -13.58
C ASN A 37 9.89 -11.30 -12.65
N LEU A 38 9.93 -10.60 -11.51
CA LEU A 38 10.94 -10.80 -10.47
C LEU A 38 10.93 -12.22 -9.90
N ALA A 39 9.73 -12.79 -9.68
CA ALA A 39 9.60 -14.17 -9.20
C ALA A 39 10.12 -15.21 -10.22
N LEU A 40 10.04 -14.91 -11.53
CA LEU A 40 10.62 -15.74 -12.58
C LEU A 40 12.16 -15.62 -12.62
N LEU A 41 12.69 -14.41 -12.43
CA LEU A 41 14.14 -14.14 -12.43
C LEU A 41 14.84 -14.62 -11.15
N TYR A 42 14.14 -14.59 -10.02
CA TYR A 42 14.65 -15.00 -8.71
C TYR A 42 13.78 -16.10 -8.07
N PRO A 43 13.83 -17.36 -8.57
CA PRO A 43 12.98 -18.45 -8.09
C PRO A 43 13.09 -18.75 -6.59
N ARG A 44 14.25 -18.45 -5.99
CA ARG A 44 14.49 -18.65 -4.55
C ARG A 44 13.70 -17.68 -3.67
N ALA A 45 13.33 -16.51 -4.21
CA ALA A 45 12.61 -15.46 -3.51
C ALA A 45 11.13 -15.37 -3.93
N THR A 46 10.64 -16.27 -4.79
CA THR A 46 9.26 -16.28 -5.30
C THR A 46 8.22 -16.17 -4.20
N LEU A 47 8.39 -16.91 -3.10
CA LEU A 47 7.46 -16.87 -1.97
C LEU A 47 7.37 -15.46 -1.34
N LEU A 48 8.48 -14.74 -1.25
CA LEU A 48 8.49 -13.38 -0.71
C LEU A 48 7.75 -12.40 -1.62
N PHE A 49 7.95 -12.50 -2.94
CA PHE A 49 7.23 -11.68 -3.90
C PHE A 49 5.73 -11.99 -3.92
N GLN A 50 5.35 -13.26 -3.81
CA GLN A 50 3.96 -13.68 -3.68
C GLN A 50 3.31 -13.13 -2.41
N LEU A 51 3.98 -13.25 -1.26
CA LEU A 51 3.48 -12.71 0.00
C LEU A 51 3.34 -11.19 -0.05
N SER A 52 4.33 -10.48 -0.61
CA SER A 52 4.26 -9.03 -0.77
C SER A 52 3.08 -8.62 -1.67
N MET A 53 2.89 -9.33 -2.78
CA MET A 53 1.79 -9.10 -3.71
C MET A 53 0.42 -9.33 -3.05
N SER A 54 0.25 -10.47 -2.37
CA SER A 54 -0.99 -10.81 -1.67
C SER A 54 -1.30 -9.82 -0.55
N LEU A 55 -0.29 -9.41 0.21
CA LEU A 55 -0.44 -8.43 1.28
C LEU A 55 -0.89 -7.08 0.73
N ASP A 56 -0.29 -6.62 -0.37
CA ASP A 56 -0.59 -5.33 -0.97
C ASP A 56 -2.03 -5.28 -1.51
N VAL A 57 -2.45 -6.31 -2.24
CA VAL A 57 -3.84 -6.44 -2.73
C VAL A 57 -4.84 -6.56 -1.59
N ALA A 58 -4.59 -7.45 -0.61
CA ALA A 58 -5.53 -7.69 0.48
C ALA A 58 -5.72 -6.44 1.36
N SER A 59 -4.62 -5.75 1.68
CA SER A 59 -4.67 -4.53 2.52
C SER A 59 -5.50 -3.42 1.87
N HIS A 60 -5.29 -3.16 0.58
CA HIS A 60 -6.04 -2.13 -0.15
C HIS A 60 -7.49 -2.52 -0.39
N TRP A 61 -7.75 -3.79 -0.74
CA TRP A 61 -9.11 -4.27 -0.97
C TRP A 61 -9.96 -4.18 0.30
N LEU A 62 -9.43 -4.62 1.44
CA LEU A 62 -10.14 -4.60 2.71
C LEU A 62 -10.34 -3.17 3.21
N HIS A 63 -9.36 -2.29 3.01
CA HIS A 63 -9.50 -0.88 3.35
C HIS A 63 -10.56 -0.19 2.49
N LEU A 64 -10.52 -0.37 1.16
CA LEU A 64 -11.54 0.13 0.24
C LEU A 64 -12.94 -0.34 0.64
N HIS A 65 -13.09 -1.65 0.92
CA HIS A 65 -14.35 -2.22 1.35
C HIS A 65 -14.84 -1.61 2.67
N SER A 66 -13.94 -1.46 3.65
CA SER A 66 -14.27 -0.82 4.93
C SER A 66 -14.75 0.63 4.76
N SER A 67 -14.12 1.42 3.88
CA SER A 67 -14.51 2.79 3.60
C SER A 67 -15.85 2.89 2.88
N VAL A 68 -16.16 1.97 1.96
CA VAL A 68 -17.46 1.92 1.27
C VAL A 68 -18.58 1.60 2.26
N VAL A 69 -18.42 0.56 3.08
CA VAL A 69 -19.42 0.16 4.08
C VAL A 69 -19.64 1.26 5.12
N GLN A 70 -18.56 1.89 5.61
CA GLN A 70 -18.64 2.99 6.56
C GLN A 70 -19.30 4.24 5.96
N GLY A 71 -19.02 4.55 4.69
CA GLY A 71 -19.65 5.65 3.96
C GLY A 71 -21.16 5.48 3.76
N SER A 72 -21.65 4.24 3.69
CA SER A 72 -23.09 3.93 3.70
C SER A 72 -23.73 4.03 5.10
N ALA A 73 -22.94 3.92 6.17
CA ALA A 73 -23.40 3.90 7.57
C ALA A 73 -23.24 5.27 8.29
N SER A 74 -23.63 6.36 7.60
CA SER A 74 -23.43 7.79 7.91
C SER A 74 -23.67 8.31 9.36
N HIS A 75 -24.17 7.49 10.31
CA HIS A 75 -24.57 7.95 11.65
C HIS A 75 -23.82 7.35 12.84
N LYS A 76 -22.84 6.46 12.62
CA LYS A 76 -21.92 6.02 13.69
C LYS A 76 -20.50 6.01 13.14
N THR A 77 -19.88 7.18 13.10
CA THR A 77 -18.43 7.32 12.92
C THR A 77 -17.75 6.66 14.11
N ILE A 78 -17.58 5.34 14.05
CA ILE A 78 -16.66 4.64 14.94
C ILE A 78 -15.28 5.07 14.44
N ASP A 79 -14.74 6.12 15.07
CA ASP A 79 -13.36 6.54 14.89
C ASP A 79 -12.45 5.47 15.51
N LEU A 80 -12.13 4.47 14.69
CA LEU A 80 -11.17 3.41 15.01
C LEU A 80 -9.81 3.70 14.35
N THR A 81 -9.54 4.94 13.98
CA THR A 81 -8.24 5.38 13.46
C THR A 81 -7.23 5.58 14.58
N GLY A 82 -7.16 4.62 15.51
CA GLY A 82 -6.38 4.73 16.75
C GLY A 82 -4.86 4.56 16.59
N ASN A 83 -4.34 4.28 15.38
CA ASN A 83 -2.89 4.11 15.21
C ASN A 83 -2.23 5.42 14.69
N PRO A 84 -1.45 6.12 15.53
CA PRO A 84 -0.78 7.37 15.15
C PRO A 84 0.16 7.21 13.95
N ILE A 85 0.68 6.00 13.73
CA ILE A 85 1.55 5.67 12.59
C ILE A 85 0.78 5.73 11.27
N LEU A 86 -0.44 5.15 11.23
CA LEU A 86 -1.29 5.23 10.04
C LEU A 86 -1.73 6.67 9.79
N ARG A 87 -2.07 7.39 10.86
CA ARG A 87 -2.45 8.80 10.75
C ARG A 87 -1.32 9.63 10.15
N LEU A 88 -0.08 9.48 10.61
CA LEU A 88 1.07 10.20 10.03
C LEU A 88 1.31 9.80 8.56
N TYR A 89 1.24 8.51 8.25
CA TYR A 89 1.42 7.97 6.89
C TYR A 89 0.41 8.57 5.89
N TYR A 90 -0.85 8.72 6.30
CA TYR A 90 -1.90 9.29 5.45
C TYR A 90 -2.07 10.81 5.54
N THR A 91 -1.60 11.45 6.61
CA THR A 91 -1.68 12.92 6.78
C THR A 91 -0.68 13.63 5.87
N SER A 92 0.44 13.00 5.52
CA SER A 92 1.53 13.62 4.79
C SER A 92 1.69 13.06 3.37
N ARG A 93 1.14 13.79 2.38
CA ARG A 93 1.28 13.46 0.94
C ARG A 93 2.73 13.15 0.50
N PRO A 94 3.76 13.90 0.95
CA PRO A 94 5.14 13.59 0.59
C PRO A 94 5.62 12.24 1.13
N VAL A 95 5.20 11.84 2.34
CA VAL A 95 5.60 10.56 2.93
C VAL A 95 4.96 9.41 2.19
N LEU A 96 3.67 9.52 1.85
CA LEU A 96 2.96 8.53 1.04
C LEU A 96 3.66 8.34 -0.32
N PHE A 97 3.99 9.45 -0.99
CA PHE A 97 4.68 9.42 -2.28
C PHE A 97 6.07 8.78 -2.17
N ILE A 98 6.89 9.18 -1.18
CA ILE A 98 8.23 8.61 -0.99
C ILE A 98 8.18 7.12 -0.69
N MET A 99 7.20 6.67 0.10
CA MET A 99 7.05 5.25 0.42
C MET A 99 6.62 4.43 -0.79
N CYS A 100 5.64 4.89 -1.58
CA CYS A 100 5.25 4.23 -2.82
C CYS A 100 6.39 4.25 -3.86
N ALA A 101 6.95 5.42 -4.14
CA ALA A 101 8.03 5.56 -5.11
C ALA A 101 9.27 4.75 -4.71
N GLY A 102 9.66 4.77 -3.43
CA GLY A 102 10.80 3.98 -2.95
C GLY A 102 10.58 2.47 -3.08
N ASN A 103 9.36 1.99 -2.86
CA ASN A 103 9.00 0.59 -3.09
C ASN A 103 9.05 0.20 -4.58
N GLU A 104 8.49 1.02 -5.46
CA GLU A 104 8.57 0.77 -6.90
C GLU A 104 10.03 0.80 -7.39
N ILE A 105 10.81 1.77 -6.92
CA ILE A 105 12.25 1.87 -7.22
C ILE A 105 12.98 0.62 -6.73
N PHE A 106 12.64 0.07 -5.57
CA PHE A 106 13.25 -1.16 -5.07
C PHE A 106 13.02 -2.35 -6.02
N TYR A 107 11.78 -2.57 -6.46
CA TYR A 107 11.46 -3.65 -7.40
C TYR A 107 12.06 -3.42 -8.79
N CYS A 108 12.04 -2.19 -9.29
CA CYS A 108 12.68 -1.82 -10.55
C CYS A 108 14.20 -2.03 -10.49
N LEU A 109 14.86 -1.67 -9.39
CA LEU A 109 16.30 -1.88 -9.22
C LEU A 109 16.66 -3.35 -9.09
N LEU A 110 15.85 -4.15 -8.38
CA LEU A 110 16.02 -5.61 -8.36
C LEU A 110 15.91 -6.21 -9.77
N TYR A 111 14.95 -5.73 -10.56
CA TYR A 111 14.78 -6.18 -11.94
C TYR A 111 16.01 -5.83 -12.79
N LEU A 112 16.48 -4.57 -12.73
CA LEU A 112 17.68 -4.14 -13.47
C LEU A 112 18.95 -4.89 -13.03
N LEU A 113 19.10 -5.16 -11.73
CA LEU A 113 20.24 -5.88 -11.16
C LEU A 113 20.37 -7.31 -11.70
N SER A 114 19.26 -7.91 -12.14
CA SER A 114 19.30 -9.24 -12.76
C SER A 114 20.03 -9.27 -14.11
N PHE A 115 20.12 -8.12 -14.79
CA PHE A 115 20.78 -8.00 -16.10
C PHE A 115 22.15 -7.35 -16.01
N SER A 116 22.32 -6.33 -15.17
CA SER A 116 23.59 -5.59 -15.03
C SER A 116 23.67 -4.92 -13.66
N GLU A 117 24.89 -4.74 -13.12
CA GLU A 117 25.10 -4.00 -11.87
C GLU A 117 25.04 -2.47 -12.05
N GLY A 118 24.92 -1.99 -13.30
CA GLY A 118 24.93 -0.58 -13.67
C GLY A 118 26.35 0.01 -13.74
N PRO A 119 26.50 1.30 -14.09
CA PRO A 119 27.80 1.95 -14.12
C PRO A 119 28.44 1.93 -12.73
N SER A 120 29.71 1.52 -12.67
CA SER A 120 30.48 1.40 -11.43
C SER A 120 30.80 2.79 -10.88
N VAL A 121 30.27 3.14 -9.71
CA VAL A 121 30.66 4.36 -8.98
C VAL A 121 31.60 3.92 -7.86
N GLY A 122 32.90 3.91 -8.14
CA GLY A 122 33.90 3.34 -7.23
C GLY A 122 33.92 1.81 -7.28
N SER A 123 33.79 1.14 -6.12
CA SER A 123 33.82 -0.33 -5.99
C SER A 123 32.45 -1.00 -6.01
N VAL A 124 31.35 -0.24 -6.12
CA VAL A 124 29.98 -0.76 -6.07
C VAL A 124 29.18 -0.25 -7.28
N GLY A 125 28.39 -1.13 -7.91
CA GLY A 125 27.48 -0.76 -8.99
C GLY A 125 26.36 0.17 -8.51
N LEU A 126 26.02 1.18 -9.30
CA LEU A 126 25.01 2.21 -8.96
C LEU A 126 23.65 1.59 -8.60
N PHE A 127 23.21 0.53 -9.30
CA PHE A 127 21.93 -0.11 -9.02
C PHE A 127 21.92 -0.81 -7.66
N ARG A 128 23.07 -1.39 -7.27
CA ARG A 128 23.24 -2.03 -5.97
C ARG A 128 23.19 -0.99 -4.85
N MET A 129 23.83 0.16 -5.02
CA MET A 129 23.74 1.27 -4.08
C MET A 129 22.29 1.77 -3.91
N GLY A 130 21.59 1.98 -5.03
CA GLY A 130 20.19 2.38 -5.01
C GLY A 130 19.31 1.37 -4.26
N LEU A 131 19.58 0.08 -4.43
CA LEU A 131 18.85 -1.00 -3.77
C LEU A 131 19.05 -0.96 -2.25
N TRP A 132 20.26 -0.69 -1.75
CA TRP A 132 20.50 -0.53 -0.32
C TRP A 132 19.73 0.64 0.29
N VAL A 133 19.54 1.72 -0.47
CA VAL A 133 18.77 2.89 -0.03
C VAL A 133 17.26 2.63 -0.08
N SER A 134 16.76 1.93 -1.10
CA SER A 134 15.34 1.66 -1.27
C SER A 134 14.83 0.45 -0.48
N ALA A 135 15.69 -0.50 -0.13
CA ALA A 135 15.36 -1.67 0.70
C ALA A 135 14.71 -1.32 2.05
N PRO A 136 15.25 -0.40 2.90
CA PRO A 136 14.59 -0.04 4.15
C PRO A 136 13.23 0.63 3.93
N ILE A 137 13.07 1.37 2.83
CA ILE A 137 11.80 2.01 2.47
C ILE A 137 10.76 0.94 2.08
N ALA A 138 11.13 -0.02 1.23
CA ALA A 138 10.28 -1.13 0.84
C ALA A 138 9.86 -1.97 2.06
N PHE A 139 10.82 -2.29 2.95
CA PHE A 139 10.53 -3.03 4.17
C PHE A 139 9.59 -2.28 5.11
N LEU A 140 9.82 -0.98 5.34
CA LEU A 140 8.94 -0.15 6.15
C LEU A 140 7.53 -0.09 5.53
N LYS A 141 7.43 0.05 4.21
CA LYS A 141 6.14 0.01 3.51
C LYS A 141 5.43 -1.33 3.71
N SER A 142 6.14 -2.46 3.60
CA SER A 142 5.54 -3.78 3.87
C SER A 142 4.99 -3.89 5.29
N ILE A 143 5.71 -3.39 6.30
CA ILE A 143 5.22 -3.35 7.69
C ILE A 143 3.95 -2.50 7.78
N ILE A 144 3.94 -1.31 7.18
CA ILE A 144 2.76 -0.43 7.17
C ILE A 144 1.58 -1.14 6.50
N SER A 145 1.78 -1.85 5.40
CA SER A 145 0.72 -2.63 4.73
C SER A 145 0.14 -3.73 5.63
N VAL A 146 0.96 -4.40 6.45
CA VAL A 146 0.46 -5.36 7.46
C VAL A 146 -0.40 -4.66 8.52
N ILE A 147 0.08 -3.55 9.08
CA ILE A 147 -0.68 -2.81 10.09
C ILE A 147 -1.98 -2.29 9.48
N HIS A 148 -1.95 -1.88 8.22
CA HIS A 148 -3.09 -1.42 7.46
C HIS A 148 -4.14 -2.53 7.28
N LEU A 149 -3.69 -3.73 6.88
CA LEU A 149 -4.55 -4.90 6.75
C LEU A 149 -5.22 -5.27 8.09
N VAL A 150 -4.45 -5.34 9.17
CA VAL A 150 -4.97 -5.72 10.50
C VAL A 150 -5.97 -4.68 11.01
N THR A 151 -5.67 -3.39 10.82
CA THR A 151 -6.58 -2.30 11.20
C THR A 151 -7.88 -2.37 10.40
N ALA A 152 -7.80 -2.55 9.08
CA ALA A 152 -8.98 -2.68 8.22
C ALA A 152 -9.83 -3.91 8.58
N ALA A 153 -9.21 -5.06 8.88
CA ALA A 153 -9.90 -6.27 9.30
C ALA A 153 -10.67 -6.09 10.61
N ARG A 154 -10.05 -5.44 11.60
CA ARG A 154 -10.71 -5.11 12.88
C ARG A 154 -11.88 -4.16 12.67
N ASN A 155 -11.76 -3.19 11.78
CA ASN A 155 -12.83 -2.25 11.48
C ASN A 155 -14.03 -2.94 10.85
N VAL A 156 -13.82 -3.82 9.86
CA VAL A 156 -14.90 -4.60 9.25
C VAL A 156 -15.58 -5.51 10.28
N ALA A 157 -14.81 -6.21 11.12
CA ALA A 157 -15.36 -7.06 12.16
C ALA A 157 -16.19 -6.28 13.19
N ALA A 158 -15.77 -5.06 13.55
CA ALA A 158 -16.51 -4.19 14.46
C ALA A 158 -17.83 -3.68 13.84
N LEU A 159 -17.82 -3.35 12.54
CA LEU A 159 -19.02 -2.98 11.80
C LEU A 159 -20.02 -4.13 11.74
N ASP A 160 -19.55 -5.34 11.43
CA ASP A 160 -20.39 -6.55 11.40
C ASP A 160 -21.03 -6.84 12.77
N ALA A 161 -20.27 -6.69 13.86
CA ALA A 161 -20.80 -6.85 15.21
C ALA A 161 -21.87 -5.80 15.54
N ALA A 162 -21.64 -4.53 15.14
CA ALA A 162 -22.58 -3.44 15.36
C ALA A 162 -23.88 -3.60 14.55
N ASP A 163 -23.81 -4.14 13.33
CA ASP A 163 -24.99 -4.38 12.50
C ASP A 163 -25.80 -5.60 12.95
N ARG A 164 -25.15 -6.61 13.56
CA ARG A 164 -25.86 -7.72 14.22
C ARG A 164 -26.66 -7.23 15.43
N ALA A 165 -26.06 -6.39 16.28
CA ALA A 165 -26.72 -5.87 17.48
C ALA A 165 -27.93 -4.95 17.21
N LYS A 166 -28.09 -4.43 15.98
CA LYS A 166 -29.28 -3.65 15.58
C LYS A 166 -30.44 -4.53 15.09
N LYS A 167 -30.17 -5.79 14.75
CA LYS A 167 -31.17 -6.73 14.23
C LYS A 167 -31.84 -7.56 15.33
N GLU A 168 -31.27 -7.54 16.53
CA GLU A 168 -31.83 -8.08 17.77
C GLU A 168 -32.66 -6.99 18.49
#